data_AF-A0A0Q6EWI6-F1
#
_entry.id   AF-A0A0Q6EWI6-F1
#
_cell.length_a   1.000
_cell.length_b   1.000
_cell.length_c   1.000
_cell.angle_alpha   90.00
_cell.angle_beta   90.00
_cell.angle_gamma   90.00
#
_symmetry.space_group_name_H-M   'P 1'
#
loop_
_entity.id
_entity.type
_entity.pdbx_description
1 polymer ?
#
loop_
_entity_poly.entity_id
_entity_poly.type
_entity_poly.pdbx_seq_one_letter_code
_entity_poly.pdbx_strand_id
1 'polypeptide(L)'
;MTTLMTMSPFIIGTRMMQFWMTAASPSAEDKAEAALMVTEKMQAAGESVMAMNAAAARIAGEATLAAVTGRHAGGNHADDILSAGLKPYTKRVRANRRRLSK
;
A
#
# COMPACT_ATOMS: atom_id res chain seq x y z
N MET A 1 -9.75 4.84 11.53
CA MET A 1 -8.55 4.02 11.83
C MET A 1 -8.85 2.81 12.73
N THR A 2 -9.66 2.97 13.77
CA THR A 2 -10.00 1.93 14.76
C THR A 2 -10.58 0.65 14.14
N THR A 3 -11.54 0.75 13.19
CA THR A 3 -12.13 -0.41 12.51
C THR A 3 -11.12 -1.20 11.69
N LEU A 4 -10.16 -0.52 11.05
CA LEU A 4 -9.08 -1.18 10.33
C LEU A 4 -8.22 -1.96 11.31
N MET A 5 -7.79 -1.38 12.43
CA MET A 5 -6.92 -2.06 13.39
C MET A 5 -7.60 -3.25 14.08
N THR A 6 -8.91 -3.19 14.35
CA THR A 6 -9.64 -4.28 15.01
C THR A 6 -10.07 -5.37 14.05
N MET A 7 -10.49 -5.04 12.81
CA MET A 7 -10.99 -6.02 11.84
C MET A 7 -9.93 -6.56 10.91
N SER A 8 -8.82 -5.85 10.72
CA SER A 8 -7.75 -6.30 9.81
C SER A 8 -7.18 -7.67 10.17
N PRO A 9 -6.95 -8.05 11.44
CA PRO A 9 -6.46 -9.40 11.75
C PRO A 9 -7.41 -10.50 11.28
N PHE A 10 -8.72 -10.30 11.45
CA PHE A 10 -9.75 -11.26 11.01
C PHE A 10 -9.86 -11.33 9.49
N ILE A 11 -9.81 -10.18 8.80
CA ILE A 11 -9.82 -10.12 7.34
C ILE A 11 -8.54 -10.77 6.77
N ILE A 12 -7.39 -10.52 7.37
CA ILE A 12 -6.12 -11.14 6.96
C ILE A 12 -6.19 -12.66 7.16
N GLY A 13 -6.62 -13.12 8.34
CA GLY A 13 -6.73 -14.55 8.63
C GLY A 13 -7.66 -15.29 7.67
N THR A 14 -8.84 -14.74 7.39
CA THR A 14 -9.77 -15.34 6.42
C THR A 14 -9.21 -15.40 5.00
N ARG A 15 -8.48 -14.37 4.55
CA ARG A 15 -7.80 -14.36 3.25
C ARG A 15 -6.63 -15.36 3.19
N MET A 16 -5.86 -15.50 4.28
CA MET A 16 -4.79 -16.49 4.36
C MET A 16 -5.33 -17.92 4.29
N MET A 17 -6.44 -18.21 4.97
CA MET A 17 -7.10 -19.52 4.88
C MET A 17 -7.60 -19.81 3.46
N GLN A 18 -8.25 -18.84 2.80
CA GLN A 18 -8.66 -18.98 1.40
C GLN A 18 -7.48 -19.24 0.48
N PHE A 19 -6.37 -18.51 0.67
CA PHE A 19 -5.15 -18.69 -0.10
C PHE A 19 -4.54 -20.08 0.11
N TRP A 20 -4.49 -20.57 1.35
CA TRP A 20 -3.99 -21.90 1.67
C TRP A 20 -4.80 -23.01 0.97
N MET A 21 -6.13 -22.88 0.97
CA MET A 21 -7.02 -23.83 0.29
C MET A 21 -6.79 -23.84 -1.23
N THR A 22 -6.59 -22.68 -1.85
CA THR A 22 -6.23 -22.59 -3.27
C THR A 22 -4.81 -23.08 -3.57
N ALA A 23 -3.88 -22.94 -2.63
CA ALA A 23 -2.50 -23.37 -2.77
C ALA A 23 -2.30 -24.89 -2.59
N ALA A 24 -3.29 -25.61 -2.04
CA ALA A 24 -3.21 -27.05 -1.82
C ALA A 24 -3.25 -27.88 -3.13
N SER A 25 -3.82 -27.33 -4.21
CA SER A 25 -3.77 -27.94 -5.54
C SER A 25 -3.74 -26.86 -6.64
N PRO A 26 -2.61 -26.15 -6.82
CA PRO A 26 -2.53 -25.05 -7.77
C PRO A 26 -2.23 -25.57 -9.18
N SER A 27 -2.97 -25.08 -10.16
CA SER A 27 -2.66 -25.32 -11.58
C SER A 27 -1.35 -24.63 -11.99
N ALA A 28 -0.82 -24.94 -13.17
CA ALA A 28 0.36 -24.26 -13.70
C ALA A 28 0.10 -22.75 -13.93
N GLU A 29 -1.12 -22.40 -14.34
CA GLU A 29 -1.56 -21.01 -14.53
C GLU A 29 -1.62 -20.26 -13.19
N ASP A 30 -2.14 -20.90 -12.13
CA ASP A 30 -2.20 -20.31 -10.79
C ASP A 30 -0.81 -19.99 -10.23
N LYS A 31 0.18 -20.86 -10.51
CA LYS A 31 1.57 -20.64 -10.08
C LYS A 31 2.21 -19.46 -10.81
N ALA A 32 1.99 -19.34 -12.12
CA ALA A 32 2.51 -18.23 -12.92
C ALA A 32 1.87 -16.90 -12.48
N GLU A 33 0.57 -16.88 -12.24
CA GLU A 33 -0.17 -15.72 -11.75
C GLU A 33 0.27 -15.33 -10.31
N ALA A 34 0.52 -16.31 -9.44
CA ALA A 34 1.05 -16.06 -8.10
C ALA A 34 2.44 -15.40 -8.14
N ALA A 35 3.33 -15.88 -9.01
CA ALA A 35 4.66 -15.29 -9.21
C ALA A 35 4.55 -13.84 -9.72
N LEU A 36 3.65 -13.57 -10.67
CA LEU A 36 3.38 -12.23 -11.17
C LEU A 36 2.88 -11.30 -10.06
N MET A 37 1.94 -11.77 -9.23
CA MET A 37 1.44 -11.01 -8.08
C MET A 37 2.52 -10.69 -7.05
N VAL A 38 3.48 -11.59 -6.81
CA VAL A 38 4.62 -11.34 -5.90
C VAL A 38 5.53 -10.25 -6.47
N THR A 39 5.88 -10.33 -7.74
CA THR A 39 6.68 -9.29 -8.41
C THR A 39 5.98 -7.93 -8.39
N GLU A 40 4.67 -7.89 -8.63
CA GLU A 40 3.86 -6.67 -8.52
C GLU A 40 3.89 -6.07 -7.10
N LYS A 41 3.85 -6.91 -6.06
CA LYS A 41 3.95 -6.47 -4.65
C LYS A 41 5.32 -5.92 -4.33
N MET A 42 6.39 -6.53 -4.84
CA MET A 42 7.76 -6.03 -4.65
C MET A 42 7.98 -4.68 -5.34
N GLN A 43 7.48 -4.52 -6.56
CA GLN A 43 7.50 -3.22 -7.25
C GLN A 43 6.72 -2.16 -6.45
N ALA A 44 5.54 -2.51 -5.93
CA ALA A 44 4.77 -1.59 -5.08
C ALA A 44 5.50 -1.22 -3.80
N ALA A 45 6.31 -2.11 -3.22
CA ALA A 45 7.15 -1.80 -2.06
C ALA A 45 8.22 -0.76 -2.40
N GLY A 46 8.92 -0.93 -3.54
CA GLY A 46 9.87 0.05 -4.04
C GLY A 46 9.22 1.41 -4.33
N GLU A 47 8.10 1.41 -5.04
CA GLU A 47 7.29 2.62 -5.32
C GLU A 47 6.81 3.29 -4.01
N SER A 48 6.45 2.50 -2.99
CA SER A 48 5.99 3.01 -1.70
C SER A 48 7.09 3.75 -0.96
N VAL A 49 8.29 3.17 -0.87
CA VAL A 49 9.43 3.83 -0.19
C VAL A 49 9.77 5.15 -0.89
N MET A 50 9.77 5.15 -2.23
CA MET A 50 10.02 6.37 -3.01
C MET A 50 8.91 7.40 -2.81
N ALA A 51 7.65 6.99 -2.78
CA ALA A 51 6.52 7.89 -2.54
C ALA A 51 6.54 8.50 -1.13
N MET A 52 6.92 7.72 -0.11
CA MET A 52 7.11 8.20 1.26
C MET A 52 8.25 9.23 1.34
N ASN A 53 9.41 8.93 0.74
CA ASN A 53 10.55 9.85 0.71
C ASN A 53 10.22 11.15 -0.03
N ALA A 54 9.52 11.06 -1.17
CA ALA A 54 9.07 12.24 -1.91
C ALA A 54 8.08 13.09 -1.10
N ALA A 55 7.15 12.45 -0.39
CA ALA A 55 6.21 13.15 0.50
C ALA A 55 6.94 13.83 1.67
N ALA A 56 7.89 13.14 2.30
CA ALA A 56 8.69 13.70 3.38
C ALA A 56 9.53 14.90 2.91
N ALA A 57 10.19 14.80 1.75
CA ALA A 57 10.95 15.89 1.16
C ALA A 57 10.06 17.10 0.83
N ARG A 58 8.87 16.85 0.28
CA ARG A 58 7.88 17.90 0.01
C ARG A 58 7.45 18.61 1.29
N ILE A 59 7.09 17.85 2.33
CA ILE A 59 6.67 18.42 3.62
C ILE A 59 7.80 19.23 4.26
N ALA A 60 9.04 18.75 4.20
CA ALA A 60 10.20 19.48 4.71
C ALA A 60 10.40 20.81 3.97
N GLY A 61 10.22 20.82 2.64
CA GLY A 61 10.25 22.04 1.82
C GLY A 61 9.13 23.01 2.16
N GLU A 62 7.89 22.52 2.29
CA GLU A 62 6.72 23.32 2.68
C GLU A 62 6.90 23.93 4.09
N ALA A 63 7.42 23.16 5.04
CA ALA A 63 7.69 23.62 6.41
C ALA A 63 8.78 24.71 6.44
N THR A 64 9.85 24.54 5.65
CA THR A 64 10.91 25.55 5.52
C THR A 64 10.36 26.85 4.92
N LEU A 65 9.56 26.74 3.87
CA LEU A 65 8.94 27.92 3.23
C LEU A 65 7.95 28.62 4.17
N ALA A 66 7.18 27.86 4.94
CA ALA A 66 6.25 28.39 5.93
C ALA A 66 7.00 29.17 7.03
N ALA A 67 8.12 28.64 7.52
CA ALA A 67 8.97 29.31 8.50
C ALA A 67 9.53 30.65 7.98
N VAL A 68 9.99 30.69 6.72
CA VAL A 68 10.55 31.91 6.11
C VAL A 68 9.47 32.94 5.79
N THR A 69 8.27 32.50 5.42
CA THR A 69 7.14 33.39 5.04
C THR A 69 6.23 33.77 6.22
N GLY A 70 6.53 33.31 7.44
CA GLY A 70 5.71 33.54 8.62
C GLY A 70 4.33 32.85 8.57
N ARG A 71 4.15 31.86 7.69
CA ARG A 71 2.89 31.11 7.56
C ARG A 71 2.91 29.92 8.53
N HIS A 72 1.74 29.58 9.07
CA HIS A 72 1.60 28.38 9.89
C HIS A 72 1.48 27.15 8.98
N ALA A 73 2.43 26.22 9.07
CA ALA A 73 2.30 24.90 8.48
C ALA A 73 1.47 24.02 9.43
N GLY A 74 0.18 23.86 9.11
CA GLY A 74 -0.72 22.94 9.83
C GLY A 74 -0.98 21.67 9.02
N GLY A 75 -0.93 20.50 9.66
CA GLY A 75 -1.24 19.22 9.03
C GLY A 75 -0.73 18.01 9.82
N ASN A 76 -1.26 16.81 9.52
CA ASN A 76 -0.73 15.56 10.07
C ASN A 76 0.27 14.96 9.08
N HIS A 77 1.51 15.45 9.15
CA HIS A 77 2.59 15.05 8.26
C HIS A 77 2.86 13.53 8.25
N ALA A 78 2.64 12.86 9.37
CA ALA A 78 2.79 11.41 9.45
C ALA A 78 1.73 10.69 8.60
N ASP A 79 0.48 11.16 8.63
CA ASP A 79 -0.59 10.58 7.82
C ASP A 79 -0.40 10.87 6.33
N ASP A 80 0.13 12.04 5.97
CA ASP A 80 0.45 12.39 4.58
C ASP A 80 1.57 11.50 4.00
N ILE A 81 2.62 11.24 4.78
CA ILE A 81 3.71 10.35 4.37
C ILE A 81 3.20 8.90 4.25
N LEU A 82 2.46 8.43 5.25
CA LEU A 82 1.90 7.08 5.25
C LEU A 82 0.91 6.88 4.08
N SER A 83 0.02 7.85 3.85
CA SER A 83 -0.94 7.79 2.75
C SER A 83 -0.25 7.80 1.38
N ALA A 84 0.87 8.53 1.23
CA ALA A 84 1.67 8.50 0.01
C ALA A 84 2.25 7.10 -0.27
N GLY A 85 2.77 6.42 0.76
CA GLY A 85 3.27 5.04 0.65
C GLY A 85 2.18 3.98 0.44
N LEU A 86 0.96 4.20 0.94
CA LEU A 86 -0.15 3.27 0.74
C LEU A 86 -0.77 3.32 -0.67
N LYS A 87 -0.53 4.40 -1.44
CA LYS A 87 -1.10 4.57 -2.79
C LYS A 87 -0.65 3.48 -3.77
N PRO A 88 0.65 3.15 -3.92
CA PRO A 88 1.10 2.05 -4.78
C PRO A 88 0.44 0.71 -4.47
N TYR A 89 0.37 0.33 -3.19
CA TYR A 89 -0.30 -0.90 -2.76
C TYR A 89 -1.79 -0.89 -3.11
N THR A 90 -2.49 0.22 -2.82
CA THR A 90 -3.93 0.35 -3.12
C THR A 90 -4.19 0.22 -4.63
N LYS A 91 -3.32 0.79 -5.47
CA LYS A 91 -3.42 0.68 -6.93
C LYS A 91 -3.28 -0.77 -7.39
N ARG A 92 -2.27 -1.50 -6.92
CA ARG A 92 -2.07 -2.92 -7.29
C ARG A 92 -3.18 -3.83 -6.76
N VAL A 93 -3.65 -3.62 -5.53
CA VAL A 93 -4.79 -4.39 -4.97
C VAL A 93 -6.05 -4.21 -5.79
N ARG A 94 -6.37 -2.98 -6.23
CA ARG A 94 -7.52 -2.70 -7.10
C ARG A 94 -7.36 -3.33 -8.48
N ALA A 95 -6.16 -3.28 -9.06
CA ALA A 95 -5.86 -3.91 -10.34
C ALA A 95 -6.03 -5.43 -10.28
N ASN A 96 -5.48 -6.07 -9.25
CA ASN A 96 -5.56 -7.52 -9.06
C ASN A 96 -6.99 -7.96 -8.79
N ARG A 97 -7.74 -7.22 -7.96
CA ARG A 97 -9.17 -7.49 -7.74
C ARG A 97 -9.95 -7.49 -9.06
N ARG A 98 -9.69 -6.54 -9.96
CA ARG A 98 -10.35 -6.45 -11.27
C ARG A 98 -9.92 -7.56 -12.24
N ARG A 99 -8.67 -8.03 -12.14
CA ARG A 99 -8.14 -9.14 -12.96
C ARG A 99 -8.75 -10.47 -12.54
N LEU A 100 -8.81 -10.70 -11.23
CA LEU A 100 -9.28 -11.95 -10.61
C LEU A 100 -10.81 -12.04 -10.45
N SER A 101 -11.55 -10.97 -10.74
CA SER A 101 -13.02 -10.98 -10.76
C SER A 101 -13.61 -11.29 -12.13
N LYS A 102 -12.75 -11.55 -13.13
CA LYS A 102 -13.14 -12.05 -14.45
C LYS A 102 -13.09 -13.56 -14.43
#